data_AF-A0A9D7H5E6-F1
#
_entry.id   AF-A0A9D7H5E6-F1
#
_cell.length_a   1.000
_cell.length_b   1.000
_cell.length_c   1.000
_cell.angle_alpha   90.00
_cell.angle_beta   90.00
_cell.angle_gamma   90.00
#
_symmetry.space_group_name_H-M   'P 1'
#
loop_
_entity.id
_entity.type
_entity.pdbx_description
1 polymer ?
#
loop_
_entity_poly.entity_id
_entity_poly.type
_entity_poly.pdbx_seq_one_letter_code
_entity_poly.pdbx_strand_id
1 'polypeptide(L)'
;MRIEPSSLLTGAPGAGVRGPTADGGIGGAAESGATPADGAAGAGSAFEAAFTHALEDASARNRLATAKVEALAAGTGDDLHGTLISTKEADISLRLVNSVRTKLLDAFHELWRTNV
;
A
#
# COMPACT_ATOMS: atom_id res chain seq x y z
N MET A 1 -38.95 19.46 12.18
CA MET A 1 -38.30 20.79 12.38
C MET A 1 -38.80 21.39 13.70
N ARG A 2 -38.05 21.18 14.79
CA ARG A 2 -38.10 21.91 16.09
C ARG A 2 -36.83 21.51 16.89
N ILE A 3 -35.67 22.09 16.62
CA ILE A 3 -34.94 23.15 17.37
C ILE A 3 -34.84 22.91 18.91
N GLU A 4 -33.68 22.42 19.36
CA GLU A 4 -32.76 22.71 20.51
C GLU A 4 -33.16 23.77 21.60
N PRO A 5 -32.36 24.08 22.67
CA PRO A 5 -31.42 23.35 23.57
C PRO A 5 -31.49 23.81 25.08
N SER A 6 -30.48 23.43 25.90
CA SER A 6 -30.03 24.05 27.19
C SER A 6 -30.71 23.55 28.48
N SER A 7 -30.06 23.26 29.63
CA SER A 7 -28.68 23.48 30.10
C SER A 7 -28.47 22.86 31.50
N LEU A 8 -27.20 22.63 31.88
CA LEU A 8 -26.62 22.56 33.26
C LEU A 8 -26.88 21.26 34.06
N LEU A 9 -25.91 20.62 34.72
CA LEU A 9 -25.02 21.16 35.75
C LEU A 9 -23.99 20.07 36.18
N THR A 10 -22.78 20.51 36.55
CA THR A 10 -21.78 19.80 37.40
C THR A 10 -20.75 18.90 36.67
N GLY A 11 -19.44 19.11 36.72
CA GLY A 11 -18.62 20.11 37.42
C GLY A 11 -17.18 20.10 36.91
N ALA A 12 -16.52 21.27 37.02
CA ALA A 12 -15.06 21.44 37.03
C ALA A 12 -14.66 21.86 38.48
N PRO A 13 -13.39 22.12 38.87
CA PRO A 13 -12.12 22.16 38.12
C PRO A 13 -10.90 21.53 38.87
N GLY A 14 -9.73 21.47 38.24
CA GLY A 14 -8.46 21.16 38.92
C GLY A 14 -7.24 21.27 38.01
N ALA A 15 -6.65 22.46 37.97
CA ALA A 15 -5.46 22.81 37.19
C ALA A 15 -4.14 22.43 37.90
N GLY A 16 -3.13 22.03 37.13
CA GLY A 16 -1.72 21.92 37.54
C GLY A 16 -0.85 21.70 36.29
N VAL A 17 -0.39 22.76 35.63
CA VAL A 17 0.96 23.36 35.71
C VAL A 17 2.05 22.54 34.99
N ARG A 18 2.74 23.27 34.10
CA ARG A 18 3.80 22.89 33.17
C ARG A 18 5.16 22.75 33.87
N GLY A 19 6.05 21.89 33.35
CA GLY A 19 7.50 21.98 33.56
C GLY A 19 8.27 20.74 33.09
N PRO A 20 9.30 20.85 32.23
CA PRO A 20 10.06 19.73 31.69
C PRO A 20 11.28 19.42 32.56
N THR A 21 11.49 18.16 32.91
CA THR A 21 12.79 17.69 33.41
C THR A 21 13.28 16.59 32.50
N ALA A 22 14.23 16.95 31.64
CA ALA A 22 15.17 16.02 31.06
C ALA A 22 15.99 15.40 32.20
N ASP A 23 15.95 14.09 32.33
CA ASP A 23 17.05 13.33 32.89
C ASP A 23 17.31 12.13 31.97
N GLY A 24 18.54 12.06 31.49
CA GLY A 24 18.97 11.14 30.45
C GLY A 24 19.14 9.73 30.98
N GLY A 25 18.73 8.76 30.17
CA GLY A 25 18.99 7.35 30.37
C GLY A 25 19.10 6.66 29.02
N ILE A 26 20.24 6.85 28.36
CA ILE A 26 20.70 5.99 27.27
C ILE A 26 20.92 4.56 27.79
N GLY A 27 20.41 3.57 27.07
CA GLY A 27 20.93 2.20 27.15
C GLY A 27 19.85 1.13 27.31
N GLY A 28 19.79 0.23 26.32
CA GLY A 28 19.15 -1.07 26.47
C GLY A 28 18.16 -1.38 25.38
N ALA A 29 18.69 -1.73 24.19
CA ALA A 29 17.94 -2.48 23.20
C ALA A 29 17.39 -3.76 23.85
N ALA A 30 16.10 -3.78 24.15
CA ALA A 30 15.36 -5.01 24.32
C ALA A 30 14.93 -5.46 22.92
N GLU A 31 15.85 -6.18 22.30
CA GLU A 31 15.66 -6.89 21.05
C GLU A 31 14.51 -7.87 21.27
N SER A 32 13.33 -7.50 20.78
CA SER A 32 12.18 -8.40 20.73
C SER A 32 12.53 -9.48 19.72
N GLY A 33 13.10 -10.58 20.21
CA GLY A 33 13.39 -11.78 19.45
C GLY A 33 12.14 -12.31 18.78
N ALA A 34 11.99 -11.97 17.49
CA ALA A 34 11.11 -12.67 16.59
C ALA A 34 11.79 -13.99 16.21
N THR A 35 11.39 -15.05 16.90
CA THR A 35 11.69 -16.44 16.59
C THR A 35 11.46 -16.70 15.09
N PRO A 36 12.43 -17.25 14.33
CA PRO A 36 12.20 -17.63 12.95
C PRO A 36 11.35 -18.90 12.96
N ALA A 37 10.04 -18.75 12.82
CA ALA A 37 9.14 -19.87 12.58
C ALA A 37 9.13 -20.20 11.08
N ASP A 38 9.57 -21.42 10.76
CA ASP A 38 9.30 -22.19 9.54
C ASP A 38 9.37 -21.46 8.18
N GLY A 39 10.59 -21.32 7.67
CA GLY A 39 10.92 -20.64 6.41
C GLY A 39 10.62 -21.39 5.10
N ALA A 40 9.75 -22.41 5.08
CA ALA A 40 9.45 -23.14 3.83
C ALA A 40 7.96 -23.16 3.45
N ALA A 41 7.04 -23.15 4.43
CA ALA A 41 5.60 -23.20 4.13
C ALA A 41 4.98 -21.81 3.85
N GLY A 42 5.60 -20.72 4.30
CA GLY A 42 5.08 -19.35 4.14
C GLY A 42 5.58 -18.59 2.92
N ALA A 43 6.68 -19.04 2.28
CA ALA A 43 7.30 -18.31 1.18
C ALA A 43 6.42 -18.29 -0.09
N GLY A 44 5.74 -19.40 -0.39
CA GLY A 44 4.81 -19.50 -1.51
C GLY A 44 3.61 -18.57 -1.37
N SER A 45 2.99 -18.54 -0.18
CA SER A 45 1.86 -17.65 0.11
C SER A 45 2.26 -16.18 0.17
N ALA A 46 3.47 -15.86 0.62
CA ALA A 46 3.98 -14.49 0.64
C ALA A 46 4.21 -13.94 -0.78
N PHE A 47 4.75 -14.78 -1.68
CA PHE A 47 4.89 -14.40 -3.08
C PHE A 47 3.53 -14.26 -3.78
N GLU A 48 2.60 -15.20 -3.57
CA GLU A 48 1.24 -15.12 -4.10
C GLU A 48 0.54 -13.82 -3.68
N ALA A 49 0.62 -13.47 -2.40
CA ALA A 49 0.05 -12.23 -1.87
C ALA A 49 0.69 -10.98 -2.50
N ALA A 50 2.02 -10.95 -2.59
CA ALA A 50 2.75 -9.82 -3.20
C ALA A 50 2.45 -9.68 -4.70
N PHE A 51 2.37 -10.79 -5.43
CA PHE A 51 2.05 -10.78 -6.85
C PHE A 51 0.59 -10.38 -7.11
N THR A 52 -0.34 -10.88 -6.31
CA THR A 52 -1.76 -10.50 -6.37
C THR A 52 -1.92 -9.00 -6.11
N HIS A 53 -1.28 -8.48 -5.07
CA HIS A 53 -1.28 -7.04 -4.77
C HIS A 53 -0.70 -6.22 -5.92
N ALA A 54 0.43 -6.65 -6.50
CA ALA A 54 1.04 -5.96 -7.64
C ALA A 54 0.13 -5.95 -8.89
N LEU A 55 -0.62 -7.04 -9.12
CA LEU A 55 -1.60 -7.13 -10.20
C LEU A 55 -2.80 -6.19 -9.97
N GLU A 56 -3.32 -6.16 -8.74
CA GLU A 56 -4.41 -5.27 -8.34
C GLU A 56 -4.00 -3.80 -8.48
N ASP A 57 -2.80 -3.44 -8.02
CA ASP A 57 -2.23 -2.11 -8.16
C ASP A 57 -2.06 -1.71 -9.63
N ALA A 58 -1.48 -2.59 -10.45
CA ALA A 58 -1.30 -2.33 -11.88
C ALA A 58 -2.65 -2.13 -12.59
N SER A 59 -3.67 -2.92 -12.22
CA SER A 59 -5.04 -2.79 -12.73
C SER A 59 -5.69 -1.47 -12.28
N ALA A 60 -5.50 -1.07 -11.02
CA ALA A 60 -5.99 0.20 -10.50
C ALA A 60 -5.36 1.40 -11.20
N ARG A 61 -4.03 1.37 -11.42
CA ARG A 61 -3.29 2.39 -12.17
C ARG A 61 -3.77 2.49 -13.62
N ASN A 62 -4.03 1.35 -14.26
CA ASN A 62 -4.60 1.33 -15.61
C ASN A 62 -5.98 2.00 -15.67
N ARG A 63 -6.88 1.69 -14.74
CA ARG A 63 -8.21 2.34 -14.68
C ARG A 63 -8.09 3.85 -14.46
N LEU A 64 -7.21 4.28 -13.56
CA LEU A 64 -6.94 5.70 -13.31
C LEU A 64 -6.38 6.41 -14.54
N ALA A 65 -5.46 5.77 -15.26
CA ALA A 65 -4.92 6.31 -16.49
C ALA A 65 -6.01 6.48 -17.56
N THR A 66 -6.86 5.47 -17.77
CA THR A 66 -8.00 5.55 -18.69
C THR A 66 -8.93 6.71 -18.32
N ALA A 67 -9.30 6.84 -17.04
CA ALA A 67 -10.17 7.93 -16.58
C ALA A 67 -9.55 9.33 -16.82
N LYS A 68 -8.24 9.48 -16.63
CA LYS A 68 -7.54 10.74 -16.92
C LYS A 68 -7.49 11.06 -18.41
N VAL A 69 -7.27 10.05 -19.26
CA VAL A 69 -7.30 10.20 -20.72
C VAL A 69 -8.69 10.62 -21.19
N GLU A 70 -9.75 10.04 -20.62
CA GLU A 70 -11.14 10.44 -20.90
C GLU A 70 -11.43 11.87 -20.45
N ALA A 71 -11.01 12.26 -19.24
CA ALA A 71 -11.20 13.62 -18.72
C ALA A 71 -10.44 14.69 -19.53
N LEU A 72 -9.23 14.35 -20.00
CA LEU A 72 -8.44 15.18 -20.91
C LEU A 72 -9.14 15.33 -22.26
N ALA A 73 -9.64 14.24 -22.85
CA ALA A 73 -10.37 14.25 -24.12
C ALA A 73 -11.71 15.01 -24.03
N ALA A 74 -12.37 15.00 -22.87
CA ALA A 74 -13.57 15.78 -22.58
C ALA A 74 -13.29 17.28 -22.33
N GLY A 75 -12.03 17.72 -22.42
CA GLY A 75 -11.63 19.12 -22.21
C GLY A 75 -11.75 19.58 -20.75
N THR A 76 -11.92 18.65 -19.80
CA THR A 76 -12.04 18.95 -18.36
C THR A 76 -10.70 18.79 -17.63
N GLY A 77 -9.71 18.15 -18.26
CA GLY A 77 -8.38 17.95 -17.71
C GLY A 77 -7.34 18.84 -18.39
N ASP A 78 -6.96 19.95 -17.76
CA ASP A 78 -5.83 20.80 -18.20
C ASP A 78 -4.44 20.20 -17.85
N ASP A 79 -4.41 18.94 -17.42
CA ASP A 79 -3.19 18.24 -17.00
C ASP A 79 -2.80 17.13 -17.99
N LEU A 80 -2.34 17.56 -19.17
CA LEU A 80 -1.75 16.67 -20.18
C LEU A 80 -0.55 15.90 -19.60
N HIS A 81 0.30 16.58 -18.81
CA HIS A 81 1.52 16.00 -18.25
C HIS A 81 1.20 14.86 -17.28
N GLY A 82 0.33 15.07 -16.30
CA GLY A 82 -0.07 14.04 -15.34
C GLY A 82 -0.87 12.92 -15.99
N THR A 83 -1.65 13.18 -17.04
CA THR A 83 -2.34 12.14 -17.81
C THR A 83 -1.36 11.24 -18.54
N LEU A 84 -0.38 11.82 -19.24
CA LEU A 84 0.67 11.08 -19.93
C LEU A 84 1.53 10.28 -18.95
N ILE A 85 1.94 10.87 -17.82
CA ILE A 85 2.71 10.17 -16.78
C ILE A 85 1.91 8.99 -16.22
N SER A 86 0.64 9.20 -15.87
CA SER A 86 -0.22 8.14 -15.32
C SER A 86 -0.39 6.99 -16.33
N THR A 87 -0.50 7.32 -17.61
CA THR A 87 -0.59 6.33 -18.69
C THR A 87 0.70 5.53 -18.85
N LYS A 88 1.86 6.20 -18.78
CA LYS A 88 3.17 5.52 -18.83
C LYS A 88 3.42 4.65 -17.61
N GLU A 89 3.05 5.11 -16.43
CA GLU A 89 3.19 4.33 -15.20
C GLU A 89 2.32 3.07 -15.23
N ALA A 90 1.08 3.18 -15.71
CA ALA A 90 0.19 2.04 -15.90
C ALA A 90 0.77 1.00 -16.88
N ASP A 91 1.26 1.45 -18.03
CA ASP A 91 1.87 0.59 -19.06
C ASP A 91 3.12 -0.14 -18.54
N ILE A 92 4.01 0.58 -17.84
CA ILE A 92 5.21 -0.03 -17.23
C ILE A 92 4.82 -1.07 -16.17
N SER A 93 3.84 -0.74 -15.32
CA SER A 93 3.36 -1.65 -14.26
C SER A 93 2.78 -2.95 -14.85
N LEU A 94 1.96 -2.86 -15.90
CA LEU A 94 1.42 -4.03 -16.59
C LEU A 94 2.52 -4.89 -17.22
N ARG A 95 3.51 -4.26 -17.88
CA ARG A 95 4.64 -4.99 -18.50
C ARG A 95 5.47 -5.74 -17.46
N LEU A 96 5.66 -5.14 -16.29
CA LEU A 96 6.37 -5.79 -15.18
C LEU A 96 5.61 -7.05 -14.72
N VAL A 97 4.30 -6.92 -14.46
CA VAL A 97 3.45 -8.05 -14.05
C VAL A 97 3.46 -9.16 -15.10
N ASN A 98 3.35 -8.82 -16.38
CA ASN A 98 3.43 -9.81 -17.45
C ASN A 98 4.80 -10.48 -17.53
N SER A 99 5.89 -9.75 -17.29
CA SER A 99 7.24 -10.32 -17.25
C SER A 99 7.38 -11.34 -16.13
N VAL A 100 6.85 -11.03 -14.94
CA VAL A 100 6.83 -11.97 -13.80
C VAL A 100 5.96 -13.19 -14.11
N ARG A 101 4.78 -13.00 -14.72
CA ARG A 101 3.92 -14.09 -15.19
C ARG A 101 4.67 -15.05 -16.11
N THR A 102 5.37 -14.52 -17.12
CA THR A 102 6.17 -15.34 -18.03
C THR A 102 7.24 -16.12 -17.27
N LYS A 103 7.95 -15.49 -16.34
CA LYS A 103 8.98 -16.15 -15.53
C LYS A 103 8.43 -17.25 -14.62
N LEU A 104 7.22 -17.09 -14.09
CA LEU A 104 6.55 -18.13 -13.31
C LEU A 104 6.20 -19.34 -14.18
N LEU A 105 5.67 -19.11 -15.37
CA LEU A 105 5.38 -20.19 -16.33
C LEU A 105 6.66 -20.90 -16.78
N ASP A 106 7.74 -20.15 -17.03
CA ASP A 106 9.05 -20.71 -17.35
C ASP A 106 9.58 -21.59 -16.21
N ALA A 107 9.52 -21.12 -14.96
CA ALA A 107 9.95 -21.88 -13.79
C ALA A 107 9.12 -23.15 -13.57
N PHE A 108 7.81 -23.08 -13.83
CA PHE A 108 6.93 -24.24 -13.78
C PHE A 108 7.28 -25.28 -14.86
N HIS A 109 7.49 -24.84 -16.10
CA HIS A 109 7.92 -25.71 -17.20
C HIS A 109 9.30 -26.33 -16.95
N GLU A 110 10.23 -25.57 -16.36
CA GLU A 110 11.56 -26.09 -15.99
C GLU A 110 11.44 -27.26 -15.01
N LEU A 111 10.62 -27.09 -13.97
CA LEU A 111 10.41 -28.11 -12.96
C LEU A 111 9.90 -29.42 -13.57
N TRP A 112 9.05 -29.36 -14.59
CA TRP A 112 8.52 -30.55 -15.27
C TRP A 112 9.57 -31.21 -16.17
N ARG A 113 10.41 -30.40 -16.82
CA ARG A 113 11.48 -30.89 -17.71
C ARG A 113 12.62 -31.59 -16.96
N THR A 114 12.88 -31.21 -15.71
CA THR A 114 13.89 -31.88 -14.87
C THR A 114 13.37 -33.20 -14.25
N ASN A 115 12.06 -33.46 -14.26
CA ASN A 115 11.44 -34.66 -13.68
C ASN A 115 11.20 -35.79 -14.69
N VAL A 116 11.88 -35.76 -15.84
CA VAL A 116 11.95 -36.88 -16.81
C VAL A 116 13.41 -37.24 -17.06
#